data_AF-A0A838D1A4-F1
#
_entry.id   AF-A0A838D1A4-F1
#
_cell.length_a   1.000
_cell.length_b   1.000
_cell.length_c   1.000
_cell.angle_alpha   90.00
_cell.angle_beta   90.00
_cell.angle_gamma   90.00
#
_symmetry.space_group_name_H-M   'P 1'
#
loop_
_entity.id
_entity.type
_entity.pdbx_description
1 polymer ?
#
loop_
_entity_poly.entity_id
_entity_poly.type
_entity_poly.pdbx_seq_one_letter_code
_entity_poly.pdbx_strand_id
1 'polypeptide(L)'
;MKVYEPAARTSVETIKRYGELATRGGDPGVAAQAWTDAGFDDATTAKWLEARCQDPRAARALADLSVTPNQAAARTRDGGGDYVDTIAHKVANGDLTPRQGAARTLSSR
;
A
#
# COMPACT_ATOMS: atom_id res chain seq x y z
N MET A 1 -30.37 -12.91 -12.18
CA MET A 1 -30.01 -11.48 -12.10
C MET A 1 -28.52 -11.39 -11.78
N LYS A 2 -27.70 -10.81 -12.67
CA LYS A 2 -26.31 -10.49 -12.31
C LYS A 2 -26.37 -9.28 -11.39
N VAL A 3 -26.01 -9.45 -10.13
CA VAL A 3 -25.81 -8.33 -9.21
C VAL A 3 -24.66 -7.52 -9.79
N TYR A 4 -24.92 -6.27 -10.18
CA TYR A 4 -23.88 -5.36 -10.60
C TYR A 4 -23.18 -4.87 -9.34
N GLU A 5 -22.11 -5.55 -8.95
CA GLU A 5 -21.22 -5.02 -7.93
C GLU A 5 -20.45 -3.84 -8.57
N PRO A 6 -20.53 -2.62 -8.01
CA PRO A 6 -19.73 -1.52 -8.51
C PRO A 6 -18.25 -1.92 -8.44
N ALA A 7 -17.48 -1.55 -9.48
CA ALA A 7 -16.05 -1.82 -9.51
C ALA A 7 -15.39 -1.29 -8.23
N ALA A 8 -14.44 -2.06 -7.70
CA ALA A 8 -13.61 -1.66 -6.57
C ALA A 8 -13.04 -0.26 -6.83
N ARG A 9 -13.34 0.68 -5.92
CA ARG A 9 -12.95 2.08 -6.07
C ARG A 9 -12.50 2.65 -4.74
N THR A 10 -11.44 3.44 -4.80
CA THR A 10 -11.01 4.29 -3.71
C THR A 10 -11.63 5.68 -3.85
N SER A 11 -12.30 6.13 -2.80
CA SER A 11 -12.89 7.45 -2.69
C SER A 11 -11.87 8.50 -2.29
N VAL A 12 -12.17 9.75 -2.68
CA VAL A 12 -11.39 10.92 -2.23
C VAL A 12 -11.49 11.10 -0.71
N GLU A 13 -12.59 10.70 -0.09
CA GLU A 13 -12.79 10.77 1.36
C GLU A 13 -11.80 9.87 2.12
N THR A 14 -11.58 8.64 1.63
CA THR A 14 -10.54 7.76 2.19
C THR A 14 -9.18 8.41 2.12
N ILE A 15 -8.79 8.95 0.97
CA ILE A 15 -7.48 9.62 0.84
C ILE A 15 -7.36 10.81 1.79
N LYS A 16 -8.41 11.65 1.89
CA LYS A 16 -8.42 12.80 2.80
C LYS A 16 -8.28 12.39 4.27
N ARG A 17 -8.82 11.24 4.68
CA ARG A 17 -8.68 10.71 6.04
C ARG A 17 -7.22 10.44 6.43
N TYR A 18 -6.39 10.02 5.47
CA TYR A 18 -4.97 9.76 5.69
C TYR A 18 -4.08 10.98 5.36
N GLY A 19 -4.64 12.03 4.77
CA GLY A 19 -3.98 13.32 4.55
C GLY A 19 -2.67 13.20 3.76
N GLU A 20 -1.63 13.88 4.23
CA GLU A 20 -0.31 13.91 3.56
C GLU A 20 0.32 12.53 3.39
N LEU A 21 0.00 11.57 4.27
CA LEU A 21 0.48 10.21 4.15
C LEU A 21 0.04 9.57 2.83
N ALA A 22 -1.21 9.81 2.42
CA ALA A 22 -1.78 9.22 1.22
C ALA A 22 -1.52 10.03 -0.06
N THR A 23 -1.35 11.35 0.08
CA THR A 23 -1.17 12.23 -1.09
C THR A 23 0.29 12.54 -1.41
N ARG A 24 1.23 12.34 -0.47
CA ARG A 24 2.60 12.88 -0.54
C ARG A 24 2.62 14.40 -0.83
N GLY A 25 1.63 15.13 -0.32
CA GLY A 25 1.45 16.56 -0.58
C GLY A 25 0.76 16.89 -1.91
N GLY A 26 0.31 15.88 -2.66
CA GLY A 26 -0.43 16.04 -3.92
C GLY A 26 -1.95 16.16 -3.76
N ASP A 27 -2.65 16.10 -4.90
CA ASP A 27 -4.11 16.16 -4.96
C ASP A 27 -4.77 14.84 -4.48
N PRO A 28 -5.74 14.89 -3.54
CA PRO A 28 -6.46 13.71 -3.08
C PRO A 28 -7.24 12.96 -4.16
N GLY A 29 -7.74 13.67 -5.20
CA GLY A 29 -8.45 13.06 -6.32
C GLY A 29 -7.53 12.21 -7.19
N VAL A 30 -6.34 12.73 -7.51
CA VAL A 30 -5.28 12.00 -8.24
C VAL A 30 -4.84 10.77 -7.47
N ALA A 31 -4.61 10.89 -6.16
CA ALA A 31 -4.25 9.75 -5.32
C ALA A 31 -5.38 8.70 -5.29
N ALA A 32 -6.64 9.11 -5.13
CA ALA A 32 -7.78 8.19 -5.13
C ALA A 32 -7.91 7.43 -6.47
N GLN A 33 -7.69 8.13 -7.59
CA GLN A 33 -7.68 7.50 -8.90
C GLN A 33 -6.52 6.50 -9.03
N ALA A 34 -5.31 6.84 -8.57
CA ALA A 34 -4.17 5.94 -8.63
C ALA A 34 -4.36 4.66 -7.80
N TRP A 35 -5.00 4.75 -6.63
CA TRP A 35 -5.38 3.58 -5.83
C TRP A 35 -6.45 2.74 -6.52
N THR A 36 -7.43 3.39 -7.16
CA THR A 36 -8.47 2.70 -7.96
C THR A 36 -7.86 1.99 -9.17
N ASP A 37 -6.92 2.62 -9.88
CA ASP A 37 -6.23 2.04 -11.04
C ASP A 37 -5.31 0.86 -10.64
N ALA A 38 -4.82 0.85 -9.41
CA ALA A 38 -4.13 -0.29 -8.81
C ALA A 38 -5.08 -1.44 -8.42
N GLY A 39 -6.39 -1.26 -8.60
CA GLY A 39 -7.42 -2.26 -8.33
C GLY A 39 -7.81 -2.38 -6.86
N PHE A 40 -7.56 -1.33 -6.07
CA PHE A 40 -7.94 -1.31 -4.66
C PHE A 40 -9.23 -0.51 -4.44
N ASP A 41 -10.03 -0.98 -3.49
CA ASP A 41 -11.17 -0.26 -2.95
C ASP A 41 -10.76 0.58 -1.72
N ASP A 42 -11.72 1.32 -1.16
CA ASP A 42 -11.54 2.09 0.06
C ASP A 42 -10.98 1.26 1.23
N ALA A 43 -11.55 0.08 1.45
CA ALA A 43 -11.19 -0.78 2.58
C ALA A 43 -9.76 -1.32 2.46
N THR A 44 -9.34 -1.72 1.25
CA THR A 44 -8.01 -2.25 1.00
C THR A 44 -6.97 -1.13 0.95
N THR A 45 -7.33 0.01 0.37
CA THR A 45 -6.48 1.22 0.38
C THR A 45 -6.19 1.67 1.81
N ALA A 46 -7.21 1.77 2.65
CA ALA A 46 -7.06 2.11 4.06
C ALA A 46 -6.02 1.21 4.76
N LYS A 47 -6.11 -0.11 4.56
CA LYS A 47 -5.17 -1.08 5.15
C LYS A 47 -3.74 -0.91 4.65
N TRP A 48 -3.55 -0.62 3.36
CA TRP A 48 -2.22 -0.35 2.83
C TRP A 48 -1.63 0.95 3.39
N LEU A 49 -2.44 2.00 3.52
CA LEU A 49 -2.03 3.26 4.13
C LEU A 49 -1.72 3.10 5.64
N GLU A 50 -2.48 2.28 6.36
CA GLU A 50 -2.18 1.88 7.75
C GLU A 50 -0.85 1.12 7.85
N ALA A 51 -0.55 0.27 6.87
CA ALA A 51 0.75 -0.38 6.73
C ALA A 51 1.86 0.58 6.27
N ARG A 52 1.60 1.89 6.21
CA ARG A 52 2.48 2.95 5.71
C ARG A 52 2.95 2.74 4.26
N CYS A 53 2.13 2.09 3.43
CA CYS A 53 2.34 2.02 1.99
C CYS A 53 1.58 3.16 1.31
N GLN A 54 2.29 4.21 0.96
CA GLN A 54 1.72 5.38 0.27
C GLN A 54 1.79 5.31 -1.26
N ASP A 55 2.37 4.25 -1.83
CA ASP A 55 2.51 4.06 -3.27
C ASP A 55 1.57 2.92 -3.74
N PRO A 56 0.51 3.22 -4.51
CA PRO A 56 -0.40 2.21 -5.03
C PRO A 56 0.28 1.12 -5.88
N ARG A 57 1.33 1.46 -6.63
CA ARG A 57 2.07 0.51 -7.47
C ARG A 57 2.90 -0.45 -6.60
N ALA A 58 3.51 0.07 -5.54
CA ALA A 58 4.22 -0.75 -4.57
C ALA A 58 3.27 -1.72 -3.84
N ALA A 59 2.13 -1.20 -3.37
CA ALA A 59 1.06 -2.00 -2.77
C ALA A 59 0.57 -3.09 -3.73
N ARG A 60 0.36 -2.75 -5.01
CA ARG A 60 -0.05 -3.71 -6.03
C ARG A 60 1.00 -4.80 -6.27
N ALA A 61 2.27 -4.41 -6.42
CA ALA A 61 3.36 -5.36 -6.62
C ALA A 61 3.53 -6.33 -5.43
N LEU A 62 3.29 -5.87 -4.20
CA LEU A 62 3.26 -6.73 -3.02
C LEU A 62 2.04 -7.66 -3.03
N ALA A 63 0.86 -7.15 -3.36
CA ALA A 63 -0.37 -7.94 -3.47
C ALA A 63 -0.24 -9.05 -4.53
N ASP A 64 0.38 -8.77 -5.69
CA ASP A 64 0.67 -9.74 -6.75
C ASP A 64 1.64 -10.85 -6.28
N LEU A 65 2.40 -10.61 -5.21
CA LEU A 65 3.26 -11.59 -4.54
C LEU A 65 2.57 -12.26 -3.33
N SER A 66 1.24 -12.17 -3.23
CA SER A 66 0.44 -12.69 -2.11
C SER A 66 0.77 -12.07 -0.75
N VAL A 67 1.36 -10.87 -0.71
CA VAL A 67 1.61 -10.14 0.52
C VAL A 67 0.38 -9.32 0.87
N THR A 68 -0.18 -9.57 2.04
CA THR A 68 -1.29 -8.77 2.59
C THR A 68 -0.78 -7.47 3.23
N PRO A 69 -1.61 -6.42 3.35
CA PRO A 69 -1.23 -5.20 4.07
C PRO A 69 -0.76 -5.48 5.50
N ASN A 70 -1.42 -6.40 6.20
CA ASN A 70 -1.06 -6.76 7.58
C ASN A 70 0.33 -7.39 7.68
N GLN A 71 0.71 -8.23 6.71
CA GLN A 71 2.07 -8.77 6.64
C GLN A 71 3.09 -7.68 6.30
N ALA A 72 2.75 -6.76 5.40
CA ALA A 72 3.62 -5.66 5.01
C ALA A 72 3.79 -4.59 6.11
N ALA A 73 2.90 -4.55 7.10
CA ALA A 73 3.01 -3.66 8.27
C ALA A 73 4.10 -4.09 9.27
N ALA A 74 4.67 -5.29 9.12
CA ALA A 74 5.78 -5.73 9.97
C ALA A 74 7.01 -4.81 9.81
N ARG A 75 7.66 -4.48 10.93
CA ARG A 75 8.85 -3.62 10.95
C ARG A 75 10.11 -4.40 10.58
N THR A 76 10.97 -3.77 9.79
CA THR A 76 12.30 -4.28 9.44
C THR A 76 13.33 -3.16 9.38
N ARG A 77 14.60 -3.49 9.71
CA ARG A 77 15.76 -2.65 9.42
C ARG A 77 16.33 -2.92 8.02
N ASP A 78 16.02 -4.05 7.41
CA ASP A 78 16.58 -4.47 6.12
C ASP A 78 16.29 -3.48 4.98
N GLY A 79 17.12 -3.50 3.95
CA GLY A 79 17.00 -2.65 2.76
C GLY A 79 17.93 -1.44 2.80
N GLY A 80 17.63 -0.47 1.95
CA GLY A 80 18.26 0.85 1.95
C GLY A 80 17.98 1.63 3.25
N GLY A 81 18.95 2.46 3.63
CA GLY A 81 18.87 3.35 4.79
C GLY A 81 19.07 2.67 6.15
N ASP A 82 19.62 3.41 7.11
CA ASP A 82 19.85 2.93 8.49
C ASP A 82 18.70 3.33 9.42
N TYR A 83 17.48 2.89 9.07
CA TYR A 83 16.28 3.14 9.86
C TYR A 83 15.32 1.94 9.85
N VAL A 84 14.51 1.85 10.90
CA VAL A 84 13.49 0.81 11.06
C VAL A 84 12.14 1.39 10.68
N ASP A 85 11.48 0.78 9.68
CA ASP A 85 10.09 1.08 9.34
C ASP A 85 9.39 -0.21 8.86
N THR A 86 8.13 -0.10 8.46
CA THR A 86 7.35 -1.19 7.86
C THR A 86 7.96 -1.65 6.54
N ILE A 87 7.76 -2.93 6.22
CA ILE A 87 8.14 -3.48 4.91
C ILE A 87 7.45 -2.69 3.78
N ALA A 88 6.17 -2.35 3.94
CA ALA A 88 5.40 -1.63 2.94
C ALA A 88 5.98 -0.22 2.65
N HIS A 89 6.39 0.51 3.70
CA HIS A 89 7.04 1.81 3.56
C HIS A 89 8.37 1.71 2.83
N LYS A 90 9.22 0.75 3.22
CA LYS A 90 10.52 0.55 2.58
C LYS A 90 10.38 0.16 1.11
N VAL A 91 9.35 -0.62 0.75
CA VAL A 91 9.07 -0.90 -0.67
C VAL A 91 8.55 0.34 -1.40
N ALA A 92 7.66 1.11 -0.79
CA ALA A 92 7.13 2.35 -1.36
C ALA A 92 8.18 3.48 -1.53
N ASN A 93 9.30 3.41 -0.79
CA ASN A 93 10.44 4.32 -0.94
C ASN A 93 11.55 3.77 -1.84
N GLY A 94 11.48 2.50 -2.26
CA GLY A 94 12.52 1.85 -3.04
C GLY A 94 13.72 1.33 -2.23
N ASP A 95 13.67 1.40 -0.90
CA ASP A 95 14.67 0.79 -0.01
C ASP A 95 14.63 -0.75 -0.07
N LEU A 96 13.47 -1.31 -0.40
CA LEU A 96 13.29 -2.72 -0.70
C LEU A 96 12.60 -2.87 -2.06
N THR A 97 13.01 -3.87 -2.84
CA THR A 97 12.18 -4.33 -3.97
C THR A 97 10.95 -5.08 -3.44
N PRO A 98 9.85 -5.16 -4.23
CA PRO A 98 8.66 -5.92 -3.82
C PRO A 98 8.97 -7.39 -3.46
N ARG A 99 9.89 -8.03 -4.18
CA ARG A 99 10.34 -9.41 -3.88
C ARG A 99 11.09 -9.50 -2.55
N GLN A 100 11.99 -8.56 -2.25
CA GLN A 100 12.66 -8.53 -0.96
C GLN A 100 11.67 -8.28 0.19
N GLY A 101 10.71 -7.37 -0.01
CA GLY A 101 9.64 -7.13 0.95
C GLY A 101 8.81 -8.40 1.21
N ALA A 102 8.38 -9.08 0.15
CA ALA A 102 7.65 -10.34 0.26
C ALA A 102 8.43 -11.43 1.01
N ALA A 103 9.72 -11.61 0.70
CA ALA A 103 10.57 -12.55 1.41
C ALA A 103 10.63 -12.28 2.92
N ARG A 104 10.65 -11.00 3.34
CA ARG A 104 10.67 -10.64 4.76
C ARG A 104 9.37 -10.98 5.47
N THR A 105 8.23 -10.89 4.80
CA THR A 105 6.95 -11.30 5.38
C THR A 105 6.84 -12.81 5.65
N LEU A 106 7.70 -13.61 5.01
CA LEU A 106 7.78 -15.06 5.24
C LEU A 106 8.74 -15.40 6.39
N SER A 107 9.78 -14.60 6.60
CA SER A 107 10.76 -14.79 7.69
C SER A 107 10.30 -14.28 9.06
N SER A 108 9.20 -13.51 9.12
CA SER A 108 8.61 -13.02 10.37
C SER A 108 7.52 -13.95 10.94
N ARG A 109 7.41 -15.19 10.45
CA ARG A 109 6.47 -16.21 10.96
C ARG A 109 7.10 -17.12 12.00
#